data_AF-A0A0S2FDJ7-F1
#
_entry.id   AF-A0A0S2FDJ7-F1
#
_cell.length_a   1.000
_cell.length_b   1.000
_cell.length_c   1.000
_cell.angle_alpha   90.00
_cell.angle_beta   90.00
_cell.angle_gamma   90.00
#
_symmetry.space_group_name_H-M   'P 1'
#
loop_
_entity.id
_entity.type
_entity.pdbx_description
1 polymer ?
#
loop_
_entity_poly.entity_id
_entity_poly.type
_entity_poly.pdbx_seq_one_letter_code
_entity_poly.pdbx_strand_id
1 'polypeptide(L)'
;MPFPDRTQGPLPPGFPLAATDAAGQPIGAGTRVCIPCLPDWLIHDLPEPEVAELRRFEGRSLPVLHIDAYGYLWFGENSPRFCLRPAEVLVEPIDSSGPG
;
A
#
# COMPACT_ATOMS: atom_id res chain seq x y z
N MET A 1 -5.00 -21.86 -3.79
CA MET A 1 -6.27 -21.43 -4.41
C MET A 1 -5.96 -20.20 -5.23
N PRO A 2 -6.01 -20.24 -6.57
CA PRO A 2 -5.83 -19.04 -7.40
C PRO A 2 -7.07 -18.14 -7.27
N PHE A 3 -6.87 -16.83 -7.15
CA PHE A 3 -7.95 -15.85 -7.09
C PHE A 3 -8.78 -15.90 -8.38
N PRO A 4 -10.11 -15.76 -8.32
CA PRO A 4 -10.89 -15.60 -9.54
C PRO A 4 -10.42 -14.32 -10.24
N ASP A 5 -10.04 -14.46 -11.50
CA ASP A 5 -9.85 -13.39 -12.46
C ASP A 5 -11.17 -12.60 -12.56
N ARG A 6 -11.37 -11.67 -11.62
CA ARG A 6 -12.49 -10.74 -11.65
C ARG A 6 -12.18 -9.78 -12.76
N THR A 7 -12.74 -10.10 -13.92
CA THR A 7 -13.02 -9.22 -15.04
C THR A 7 -13.25 -7.82 -14.50
N GLN A 8 -12.22 -6.97 -14.58
CA GLN A 8 -12.33 -5.56 -14.24
C GLN A 8 -13.37 -4.98 -15.19
N GLY A 9 -14.58 -4.73 -14.70
CA GLY A 9 -15.57 -3.94 -15.43
C GLY A 9 -14.94 -2.61 -15.87
N PRO A 10 -15.40 -2.00 -16.98
CA PRO A 10 -14.77 -0.80 -17.51
C PRO A 10 -14.71 0.26 -16.42
N LEU A 11 -13.49 0.56 -15.98
CA LEU A 11 -13.22 1.58 -15.00
C LEU A 11 -13.74 2.92 -15.56
N PRO A 12 -14.38 3.77 -14.74
CA PRO A 12 -14.82 5.09 -15.20
C PRO A 12 -13.62 5.93 -15.70
N PRO A 13 -13.82 6.86 -16.64
CA PRO A 13 -12.73 7.70 -17.14
C PRO A 13 -12.08 8.48 -15.99
N GLY A 14 -10.76 8.34 -15.84
CA GLY A 14 -9.99 8.87 -14.69
C GLY A 14 -9.40 7.80 -13.76
N PHE A 15 -9.63 6.52 -14.05
CA PHE A 15 -9.11 5.39 -13.30
C PHE A 15 -8.15 4.53 -14.15
N PRO A 16 -7.10 3.93 -13.55
CA PRO A 16 -6.75 4.00 -12.12
C PRO A 16 -6.25 5.40 -11.73
N LEU A 17 -6.69 5.87 -10.56
CA LEU A 17 -6.11 7.05 -9.94
C LEU A 17 -4.64 6.74 -9.66
N ALA A 18 -3.75 7.66 -10.05
CA ALA A 18 -2.35 7.56 -9.64
C ALA A 18 -2.32 7.54 -8.12
N ALA A 19 -1.92 6.42 -7.52
CA ALA A 19 -1.69 6.35 -6.09
C ALA A 19 -0.42 7.16 -5.82
N THR A 20 -0.58 8.42 -5.46
CA THR A 20 0.53 9.34 -5.24
C THR A 20 0.77 9.49 -3.75
N ASP A 21 2.02 9.35 -3.30
CA ASP A 21 2.37 9.51 -1.89
C ASP A 21 2.19 10.96 -1.41
N ALA A 22 2.41 11.20 -0.11
CA ALA A 22 2.34 12.54 0.46
C ALA A 22 3.32 13.55 -0.18
N ALA A 23 4.39 13.07 -0.81
CA ALA A 23 5.41 13.87 -1.51
C ALA A 23 5.08 14.11 -2.99
N GLY A 24 3.98 13.56 -3.52
CA GLY A 24 3.65 13.68 -4.93
C GLY A 24 4.34 12.63 -5.82
N GLN A 25 4.94 11.59 -5.24
CA GLN A 25 5.55 10.50 -5.99
C GLN A 25 4.53 9.42 -6.35
N PRO A 26 4.45 9.00 -7.62
CA PRO A 26 3.59 7.89 -8.03
C PRO A 26 4.10 6.58 -7.44
N ILE A 27 3.23 5.87 -6.76
CA ILE A 27 3.46 4.56 -6.17
C ILE A 27 2.92 3.52 -7.15
N GLY A 28 3.77 2.55 -7.50
CA GLY A 28 3.40 1.40 -8.32
C GLY A 28 3.23 0.14 -7.48
N ALA A 29 2.50 -0.85 -8.02
CA ALA A 29 2.55 -2.20 -7.46
C ALA A 29 3.99 -2.72 -7.57
N GLY A 30 4.52 -3.26 -6.48
CA GLY A 30 5.92 -3.67 -6.33
C GLY A 30 6.85 -2.59 -5.76
N THR A 31 6.41 -1.33 -5.67
CA THR A 31 7.19 -0.27 -5.00
C THR A 31 7.31 -0.58 -3.52
N ARG A 32 8.50 -0.42 -2.94
CA ARG A 32 8.70 -0.48 -1.49
C ARG A 32 8.31 0.85 -0.87
N VAL A 33 7.44 0.78 0.12
CA VAL A 33 7.04 1.96 0.90
C VAL A 33 7.30 1.67 2.37
N CYS A 34 7.77 2.68 3.08
CA CYS A 34 7.89 2.67 4.52
C CYS A 34 6.57 3.12 5.13
N ILE A 35 6.10 2.40 6.15
CA ILE A 35 4.92 2.78 6.93
C ILE A 35 5.44 3.48 8.19
N PRO A 36 5.57 4.82 8.22
CA PRO A 36 6.15 5.51 9.38
C PRO A 36 5.30 5.32 10.64
N CYS A 37 3.98 5.49 10.52
CA CYS A 37 3.00 5.30 11.58
C CYS A 37 1.76 4.64 10.98
N LEU A 38 1.10 3.77 11.73
CA LEU A 38 -0.21 3.28 11.32
C LEU A 38 -1.27 4.33 11.61
N PRO A 39 -2.16 4.64 10.66
CA PRO A 39 -3.17 5.64 10.90
C PRO A 39 -4.23 5.13 11.87
N ASP A 40 -4.72 6.01 12.74
CA ASP A 40 -5.77 5.68 13.72
C ASP A 40 -7.01 5.07 13.09
N TRP A 41 -7.41 5.51 11.88
CA TRP A 41 -8.57 4.95 11.19
C TRP A 41 -8.38 3.48 10.76
N LEU A 42 -7.15 2.99 10.63
CA LEU A 42 -6.90 1.57 10.35
C LEU A 42 -6.97 0.75 11.64
N ILE A 43 -6.36 1.25 12.72
CA ILE A 43 -6.28 0.53 14.00
C ILE A 43 -7.55 0.66 14.85
N HIS A 44 -8.40 1.69 14.63
CA HIS A 44 -9.60 1.91 15.46
C HIS A 44 -10.71 0.89 15.22
N ASP A 45 -10.75 0.28 14.03
CA ASP A 45 -11.79 -0.68 13.63
C ASP A 45 -11.31 -2.13 13.84
N LEU A 46 -10.03 -2.31 14.20
CA LEU A 46 -9.41 -3.61 14.34
C LEU A 46 -9.34 -4.06 15.81
N PRO A 47 -9.51 -5.36 16.08
CA PRO A 47 -9.39 -5.90 17.42
C PRO A 47 -7.93 -5.80 17.92
N GLU A 48 -7.74 -5.67 19.23
CA GLU A 48 -6.41 -5.57 19.89
C GLU A 48 -5.34 -6.55 19.37
N PRO A 49 -5.61 -7.85 19.12
CA PRO A 49 -4.62 -8.75 18.53
C PRO A 49 -4.15 -8.34 17.12
N GLU A 50 -5.06 -7.84 16.27
CA GLU A 50 -4.70 -7.35 14.93
C GLU A 50 -3.95 -6.03 15.01
N VAL A 51 -4.34 -5.13 15.91
CA VAL A 51 -3.61 -3.87 16.14
C VAL A 51 -2.19 -4.15 16.63
N ALA A 52 -2.01 -5.13 17.52
CA ALA A 52 -0.70 -5.54 18.03
C ALA A 52 0.17 -6.17 16.93
N GLU A 53 -0.40 -6.97 16.02
CA GLU A 53 0.31 -7.46 14.85
C GLU A 53 0.66 -6.33 13.88
N LEU A 54 -0.28 -5.43 13.61
CA LEU A 54 -0.08 -4.29 12.72
C LEU A 54 1.01 -3.36 13.24
N ARG A 55 1.04 -3.05 14.54
CA ARG A 55 2.11 -2.27 15.17
C ARG A 55 3.51 -2.86 14.98
N ARG A 56 3.64 -4.15 14.65
CA ARG A 56 4.95 -4.74 14.27
C ARG A 56 5.42 -4.33 12.88
N PHE A 57 4.49 -3.92 12.02
CA PHE A 57 4.75 -3.37 10.68
C PHE A 57 4.94 -1.85 10.69
N GLU A 58 4.56 -1.17 11.77
CA GLU A 58 4.92 0.23 11.98
C GLU A 58 6.44 0.40 11.97
N GLY A 59 6.92 1.37 11.19
CA GLY A 59 8.34 1.63 10.94
C GLY A 59 9.02 0.62 10.01
N ARG A 60 8.29 -0.31 9.36
CA ARG A 60 8.86 -1.26 8.39
C ARG A 60 8.57 -0.84 6.96
N SER A 61 9.50 -1.19 6.07
CA SER A 61 9.33 -1.08 4.63
C SER A 61 8.73 -2.36 4.06
N LEU A 62 7.58 -2.22 3.42
CA LEU A 62 6.83 -3.31 2.79
C LEU A 62 6.65 -3.05 1.30
N PRO A 63 6.75 -4.09 0.44
CA PRO A 63 6.39 -3.96 -0.96
C PRO A 63 4.87 -3.83 -1.10
N VAL A 64 4.42 -2.91 -1.95
CA VAL A 64 3.03 -2.81 -2.36
C VAL A 64 2.69 -4.06 -3.17
N LEU A 65 1.71 -4.85 -2.72
CA LEU A 65 1.26 -6.04 -3.45
C LEU A 65 0.37 -5.66 -4.63
N HIS A 66 -0.58 -4.76 -4.37
CA HIS A 66 -1.58 -4.35 -5.34
C HIS A 66 -2.03 -2.93 -5.07
N ILE A 67 -2.44 -2.22 -6.11
CA ILE A 67 -3.04 -0.90 -5.99
C ILE A 67 -4.43 -1.01 -6.60
N ASP A 68 -5.42 -0.74 -5.77
CA ASP A 68 -6.82 -0.74 -6.22
C ASP A 68 -7.10 0.48 -7.10
N ALA A 69 -8.19 0.41 -7.85
CA ALA A 69 -8.60 1.48 -8.77
C ALA A 69 -8.71 2.85 -8.05
N TYR A 70 -9.12 2.84 -6.78
CA TYR A 70 -9.24 4.02 -5.92
C TYR A 70 -7.91 4.59 -5.41
N GLY A 71 -6.77 3.97 -5.73
CA GLY A 71 -5.45 4.38 -5.26
C GLY A 71 -5.08 3.86 -3.87
N TYR A 72 -5.84 2.93 -3.30
CA TYR A 72 -5.46 2.25 -2.06
C TYR A 72 -4.36 1.22 -2.33
N LEU A 73 -3.33 1.25 -1.50
CA LEU A 73 -2.20 0.34 -1.58
C LEU A 73 -2.46 -0.85 -0.66
N TRP A 74 -2.37 -2.05 -1.19
CA TRP A 74 -2.53 -3.27 -0.43
C TRP A 74 -1.19 -3.86 -0.04
N PHE A 75 -1.08 -4.26 1.23
CA PHE A 75 0.13 -4.79 1.84
C PHE A 75 -0.12 -6.16 2.47
N GLY A 76 0.94 -6.95 2.53
CA GLY A 76 1.00 -8.21 3.26
C GLY A 76 2.20 -9.05 2.85
N GLU A 77 2.56 -10.04 3.66
CA GLU A 77 3.72 -10.90 3.38
C GLU A 77 3.44 -11.94 2.28
N ASN A 78 2.24 -12.52 2.26
CA ASN A 78 1.85 -13.56 1.29
C ASN A 78 0.44 -13.35 0.69
N SER A 79 -0.32 -12.40 1.22
CA SER A 79 -1.68 -12.07 0.77
C SER A 79 -2.03 -10.65 1.22
N PRO A 80 -2.86 -9.91 0.45
CA PRO A 80 -3.31 -8.59 0.83
C PRO A 80 -4.08 -8.68 2.16
N ARG A 81 -3.45 -8.22 3.24
CA ARG A 81 -4.00 -8.25 4.62
C ARG A 81 -4.67 -6.93 4.98
N PHE A 82 -4.05 -5.82 4.60
CA PHE A 82 -4.54 -4.48 4.90
C PHE A 82 -4.24 -3.54 3.74
N CYS A 83 -4.98 -2.43 3.69
CA CYS A 83 -4.72 -1.37 2.73
C CYS A 83 -4.44 -0.04 3.43
N LEU A 84 -3.53 0.76 2.87
CA LEU A 84 -3.25 2.11 3.33
C LEU A 84 -3.43 3.10 2.19
N ARG A 85 -3.65 4.35 2.57
CA ARG A 85 -3.61 5.47 1.63
C ARG A 85 -2.15 5.78 1.30
N PRO A 86 -1.85 6.18 0.06
CA PRO A 86 -0.50 6.53 -0.33
C PRO A 86 0.03 7.74 0.45
N ALA A 87 -0.83 8.63 0.93
CA ALA A 87 -0.45 9.72 1.83
C ALA A 87 0.06 9.27 3.22
N GLU A 88 -0.25 8.05 3.66
CA GLU A 88 0.14 7.52 4.98
C GLU A 88 1.43 6.71 4.91
N VAL A 89 1.93 6.44 3.70
CA VAL A 89 3.18 5.73 3.48
C VAL A 89 4.17 6.65 2.81
N LEU A 90 5.44 6.41 3.09
CA LEU A 90 6.53 7.11 2.43
C LEU A 90 7.09 6.17 1.39
N VAL A 91 7.09 6.57 0.13
CA VAL A 91 7.83 5.79 -0.88
C VAL A 91 9.28 5.79 -0.45
N GLU A 92 9.84 4.60 -0.24
CA GLU A 92 11.29 4.54 -0.14
C GLU A 92 11.80 4.83 -1.54
N PRO A 93 12.54 5.95 -1.75
CA PRO A 93 13.20 6.15 -3.01
C PRO A 93 14.07 4.91 -3.20
N ILE A 94 13.83 4.20 -4.31
CA ILE A 94 14.80 3.24 -4.79
C ILE A 94 15.99 4.12 -5.09
N ASP A 95 16.93 4.20 -4.14
CA ASP A 95 18.17 4.93 -4.34
C ASP A 95 18.81 4.23 -5.53
N SER A 96 18.59 4.81 -6.70
CA SER A 96 19.33 4.53 -7.91
C SER A 96 20.68 5.24 -7.75
N SER A 97 21.35 5.01 -6.62
CA SER A 97 22.80 5.04 -6.56
C SER A 97 23.25 3.62 -6.89
N GLY A 98 23.91 3.36 -8.00
CA GLY A 98 24.91 4.23 -8.60
C GLY A 98 24.83 4.39 -10.12
N PRO A 99 25.39 5.51 -10.62
CA PRO A 99 25.74 5.72 -12.02
C PRO A 99 27.05 4.98 -12.37
N GLY A 100 27.25 4.63 -13.64
CA GLY A 100 28.55 4.19 -14.15
C GLY A 100 28.48 3.22 -15.31
#